data_AF-A0A973AYL0-F1
#
_entry.id   AF-A0A973AYL0-F1
#
_cell.length_a   1.000
_cell.length_b   1.000
_cell.length_c   1.000
_cell.angle_alpha   90.00
_cell.angle_beta   90.00
_cell.angle_gamma   90.00
#
_symmetry.space_group_name_H-M   'P 1'
#
loop_
_entity.id
_entity.type
_entity.pdbx_description
1 polymer ?
#
loop_
_entity_poly.entity_id
_entity_poly.type
_entity_poly.pdbx_seq_one_letter_code
_entity_poly.pdbx_strand_id
1 'polypeptide(L)'
;MTGNYQICSNCVMDTSDSEIVFDDKGVCNHCHGFYENSSKDWRPTEEGKRQLDGIISKIKEQNKNKKYDCILGLSGGVDSSYLALILKDYGLRVLVVHVDAGWNQEMAVSNIQHVVSHCNFDLYTHVVDWEDIKRLQVAYLKSGISNQDVPQDHVFFAVLFKMAVKHDIMVFISGGNIATESILPDSWHGNAMDVINLKAIFKQFGSGKLKNYDTISFLDYHILFRLRGMRQYRPLNYLPYDRNVAIRKLEDIGWRNYGRKHGESFFTKFFQNYFLPVRFGYDKRRAHYSSMIVSKQMTRAEATEKLNEPLYDPMELENDIVYFCKKLDISRADLDTYLKMPLKKYSDYDNWDSKLKYVSALRKAYDVLRKLR
;
A
#
# COMPACT_ATOMS: atom_id res chain seq x y z
N MET A 1 -5.01 -1.50 -28.44
CA MET A 1 -5.60 -0.30 -27.81
C MET A 1 -5.63 0.79 -28.87
N THR A 2 -6.83 1.15 -29.33
CA THR A 2 -7.08 2.10 -30.44
C THR A 2 -7.90 3.28 -29.90
N GLY A 3 -7.43 3.88 -28.81
CA GLY A 3 -7.96 5.14 -28.29
C GLY A 3 -6.94 6.24 -28.55
N ASN A 4 -7.42 7.45 -28.87
CA ASN A 4 -6.55 8.62 -28.91
C ASN A 4 -5.97 8.86 -27.51
N TYR A 5 -4.66 9.12 -27.42
CA TYR A 5 -4.02 9.47 -26.16
C TYR A 5 -4.64 10.76 -25.59
N GLN A 6 -5.09 10.70 -24.33
CA GLN A 6 -5.72 11.82 -23.64
C GLN A 6 -5.26 11.88 -22.19
N ILE A 7 -5.04 13.10 -21.69
CA ILE A 7 -4.73 13.38 -20.29
C ILE A 7 -5.89 14.17 -19.70
N CYS A 8 -6.26 13.86 -18.45
CA CYS A 8 -7.28 14.58 -17.70
C CYS A 8 -7.00 16.10 -17.66
N SER A 9 -8.06 16.90 -17.80
CA SER A 9 -7.98 18.36 -17.69
C SER A 9 -7.87 18.84 -16.25
N ASN A 10 -8.40 18.08 -15.27
CA ASN A 10 -8.34 18.42 -13.84
C ASN A 10 -7.07 17.89 -13.15
N CYS A 11 -6.69 16.63 -13.42
CA CYS A 11 -5.49 16.00 -12.86
C CYS A 11 -4.47 15.64 -13.96
N VAL A 12 -3.66 14.60 -13.76
CA VAL A 12 -2.65 14.13 -14.72
C VAL A 12 -2.77 12.64 -15.07
N MET A 13 -3.87 11.98 -14.69
CA MET A 13 -4.21 10.63 -15.18
C MET A 13 -4.46 10.66 -16.69
N ASP A 14 -4.11 9.57 -17.36
CA ASP A 14 -4.20 9.43 -18.82
C ASP A 14 -4.72 8.05 -19.24
N THR A 15 -4.75 7.82 -20.54
CA THR A 15 -5.20 6.57 -21.18
C THR A 15 -4.29 5.35 -20.94
N SER A 16 -3.23 5.46 -20.12
CA SER A 16 -2.48 4.27 -19.66
C SER A 16 -3.32 3.43 -18.67
N ASP A 17 -4.31 4.03 -18.02
CA ASP A 17 -5.36 3.28 -17.34
C ASP A 17 -6.43 2.83 -18.34
N SER A 18 -6.52 1.51 -18.55
CA SER A 18 -7.49 0.91 -19.48
C SER A 18 -8.96 1.13 -19.12
N GLU A 19 -9.26 1.54 -17.88
CA GLU A 19 -10.61 1.80 -17.38
C GLU A 19 -10.91 3.30 -17.22
N ILE A 20 -10.00 4.17 -17.67
CA ILE A 20 -10.23 5.61 -17.60
C ILE A 20 -11.30 6.04 -18.60
N VAL A 21 -12.21 6.89 -18.14
CA VAL A 21 -13.21 7.55 -18.98
C VAL A 21 -13.22 9.04 -18.68
N PHE A 22 -13.47 9.85 -19.71
CA PHE A 22 -13.48 11.31 -19.61
C PHE A 22 -14.88 11.85 -19.89
N ASP A 23 -15.29 12.90 -19.19
CA ASP A 23 -16.48 13.67 -19.52
C ASP A 23 -16.22 14.66 -20.68
N ASP A 24 -17.26 15.39 -21.08
CA ASP A 24 -17.21 16.40 -22.15
C ASP A 24 -16.23 17.55 -21.86
N LYS A 25 -15.83 17.73 -20.60
CA LYS A 25 -14.82 18.73 -20.17
C LYS A 25 -13.42 18.13 -20.05
N GLY A 26 -13.25 16.86 -20.43
CA GLY A 26 -11.99 16.13 -20.33
C GLY A 26 -11.60 15.74 -18.90
N VAL A 27 -12.52 15.75 -17.94
CA VAL A 27 -12.26 15.33 -16.55
C VAL A 27 -12.48 13.82 -16.42
N CYS A 28 -11.50 13.12 -15.84
CA CYS A 28 -11.57 11.67 -15.71
C CYS A 28 -12.44 11.18 -14.55
N ASN A 29 -12.94 9.94 -14.67
CA ASN A 29 -13.68 9.22 -13.64
C ASN A 29 -12.97 9.16 -12.28
N HIS A 30 -11.63 9.16 -12.22
CA HIS A 30 -10.89 9.21 -10.95
C HIS A 30 -11.12 10.52 -10.17
N CYS A 31 -11.17 11.66 -10.87
CA CYS A 31 -11.48 12.95 -10.25
C CYS A 31 -12.92 12.96 -9.73
N HIS A 32 -13.86 12.50 -10.55
CA HIS A 32 -15.27 12.38 -10.15
C HIS A 32 -15.41 11.46 -8.93
N GLY A 33 -14.78 10.28 -8.97
CA GLY A 33 -14.76 9.33 -7.86
C GLY A 33 -14.19 9.93 -6.57
N PHE A 34 -13.16 10.77 -6.66
CA PHE A 34 -12.67 11.52 -5.50
C PHE A 34 -13.73 12.46 -4.94
N TYR A 35 -14.29 13.36 -5.76
CA TYR A 35 -15.21 14.39 -5.27
C TYR A 35 -16.54 13.80 -4.80
N GLU A 36 -17.03 12.75 -5.45
CA GLU A 36 -18.31 12.11 -5.12
C GLU A 36 -18.20 11.15 -3.94
N ASN A 37 -17.06 10.48 -3.76
CA ASN A 37 -16.93 9.41 -2.78
C ASN A 37 -15.83 9.70 -1.76
N SER A 38 -14.56 9.69 -2.16
CA SER A 38 -13.42 9.75 -1.22
C SER A 38 -13.41 11.03 -0.38
N SER A 39 -13.87 12.16 -0.93
CA SER A 39 -13.93 13.45 -0.24
C SER A 39 -14.81 13.42 1.03
N LYS A 40 -15.81 12.53 1.09
CA LYS A 40 -16.75 12.41 2.23
C LYS A 40 -16.08 11.85 3.49
N ASP A 41 -15.05 11.04 3.29
CA ASP A 41 -14.24 10.41 4.34
C ASP A 41 -12.94 11.17 4.63
N TRP A 42 -12.70 12.27 3.90
CA TRP A 42 -11.54 13.14 4.08
C TRP A 42 -11.96 14.43 4.79
N ARG A 43 -11.55 14.56 6.05
CA ARG A 43 -11.97 15.62 6.96
C ARG A 43 -10.75 16.35 7.53
N PRO A 44 -9.95 17.04 6.72
CA PRO A 44 -8.78 17.79 7.18
C PRO A 44 -9.20 19.13 7.83
N THR A 45 -10.10 19.09 8.80
CA THR A 45 -10.71 20.26 9.45
C THR A 45 -10.72 20.09 10.97
N GLU A 46 -10.98 21.17 11.70
CA GLU A 46 -11.19 21.11 13.16
C GLU A 46 -12.29 20.12 13.56
N GLU A 47 -13.32 19.96 12.73
CA GLU A 47 -14.36 18.95 12.95
C GLU A 47 -13.82 17.53 12.79
N GLY A 48 -12.98 17.29 11.78
CA GLY A 48 -12.28 16.02 11.63
C GLY A 48 -11.40 15.71 12.84
N LYS A 49 -10.65 16.71 13.32
CA LYS A 49 -9.85 16.58 14.54
C LYS A 49 -10.71 16.20 15.75
N ARG A 50 -11.85 16.87 15.98
CA ARG A 50 -12.78 16.51 17.07
C ARG A 50 -13.26 15.07 16.98
N GLN A 51 -13.55 14.59 15.77
CA GLN A 51 -13.96 13.20 15.56
C GLN A 51 -12.81 12.23 15.86
N LEU A 52 -11.59 12.55 15.44
CA LEU A 52 -10.40 11.77 15.79
C LEU A 52 -10.19 11.74 17.31
N ASP A 53 -10.28 12.88 17.99
CA ASP A 53 -10.15 12.99 19.44
C ASP A 53 -11.16 12.06 20.15
N GLY A 54 -12.40 12.00 19.66
CA GLY A 54 -13.42 11.07 20.14
C GLY A 54 -13.10 9.59 19.88
N ILE A 55 -12.60 9.26 18.68
CA ILE A 55 -12.16 7.91 18.33
C ILE A 55 -11.01 7.47 19.25
N ILE A 56 -10.01 8.31 19.44
CA ILE A 56 -8.84 8.03 20.28
C ILE A 56 -9.27 7.84 21.74
N SER A 57 -10.14 8.70 22.25
CA SER A 57 -10.68 8.58 23.62
C SER A 57 -11.40 7.24 23.82
N LYS A 58 -12.20 6.82 22.84
CA LYS A 58 -12.87 5.51 22.87
C LYS A 58 -11.88 4.36 22.82
N ILE A 59 -10.85 4.44 21.98
CA ILE A 59 -9.79 3.42 21.89
C ILE A 59 -9.11 3.26 23.26
N LYS A 60 -8.73 4.37 23.90
CA LYS A 60 -8.08 4.34 25.23
C LYS A 60 -8.98 3.72 26.29
N GLU A 61 -10.25 4.14 26.35
CA GLU A 61 -11.19 3.60 27.34
C GLU A 61 -11.41 2.10 27.17
N GLN A 62 -11.62 1.65 25.92
CA GLN A 62 -11.83 0.23 25.61
C GLN A 62 -10.60 -0.65 25.92
N ASN A 63 -9.40 -0.06 25.88
CA ASN A 63 -8.14 -0.79 26.07
C ASN A 63 -7.40 -0.43 27.36
N LYS A 64 -8.03 0.29 28.31
CA LYS A 64 -7.37 0.79 29.53
C LYS A 64 -6.60 -0.27 30.33
N ASN A 65 -7.11 -1.50 30.35
CA ASN A 65 -6.52 -2.64 31.08
C ASN A 65 -5.60 -3.52 30.20
N LYS A 66 -5.38 -3.15 28.93
CA LYS A 66 -4.48 -3.86 28.01
C LYS A 66 -3.10 -3.21 27.99
N LYS A 67 -2.09 -3.94 27.53
CA LYS A 67 -0.74 -3.39 27.34
C LYS A 67 -0.71 -2.35 26.20
N TYR A 68 -1.43 -2.62 25.12
CA TYR A 68 -1.46 -1.77 23.93
C TYR A 68 -2.89 -1.34 23.61
N ASP A 69 -3.00 -0.11 23.12
CA ASP A 69 -4.24 0.47 22.62
C ASP A 69 -4.48 0.12 21.15
N CYS A 70 -3.39 0.00 20.37
CA CYS A 70 -3.45 -0.27 18.94
C CYS A 70 -2.14 -0.87 18.39
N ILE A 71 -2.20 -1.33 17.14
CA ILE A 71 -1.08 -1.85 16.38
C ILE A 71 -0.82 -0.98 15.14
N LEU A 72 0.44 -0.70 14.85
CA LEU A 72 0.89 0.09 13.70
C LEU A 72 1.93 -0.67 12.90
N GLY A 73 1.70 -0.84 11.59
CA GLY A 73 2.75 -1.24 10.66
C GLY A 73 3.66 -0.06 10.35
N LEU A 74 4.98 -0.20 10.54
CA LEU A 74 5.96 0.85 10.29
C LEU A 74 6.96 0.41 9.20
N SER A 75 6.98 1.14 8.08
CA SER A 75 7.87 0.84 6.93
C SER A 75 9.16 1.67 6.93
N GLY A 76 9.24 2.72 7.76
CA GLY A 76 10.28 3.76 7.65
C GLY A 76 9.95 4.85 6.63
N GLY A 77 8.83 4.71 5.92
CA GLY A 77 8.31 5.71 4.99
C GLY A 77 7.58 6.86 5.68
N VAL A 78 7.46 8.00 4.98
CA VAL A 78 6.92 9.26 5.51
C VAL A 78 5.57 9.08 6.23
N ASP A 79 4.60 8.44 5.57
CA ASP A 79 3.22 8.37 6.06
C ASP A 79 3.10 7.59 7.38
N SER A 80 3.76 6.42 7.47
CA SER A 80 3.72 5.58 8.68
C SER A 80 4.56 6.16 9.81
N SER A 81 5.72 6.75 9.50
CA SER A 81 6.59 7.41 10.46
C SER A 81 5.93 8.66 11.07
N TYR A 82 5.29 9.50 10.25
CA TYR A 82 4.59 10.69 10.75
C TYR A 82 3.38 10.31 11.60
N LEU A 83 2.66 9.26 11.19
CA LEU A 83 1.55 8.74 11.97
C LEU A 83 2.02 8.26 13.36
N ALA A 84 3.19 7.64 13.47
CA ALA A 84 3.74 7.27 14.78
C ALA A 84 3.93 8.48 15.70
N LEU A 85 4.42 9.62 15.18
CA LEU A 85 4.53 10.86 15.96
C LEU A 85 3.16 11.34 16.45
N ILE A 86 2.14 11.31 15.59
CA ILE A 86 0.78 11.67 15.96
C ILE A 86 0.25 10.75 17.08
N LEU A 87 0.43 9.44 16.97
CA LEU A 87 -0.03 8.51 18.01
C LEU A 87 0.69 8.75 19.35
N LYS A 88 1.98 9.14 19.29
CA LYS A 88 2.76 9.54 20.46
C LYS A 88 2.19 10.81 21.09
N ASP A 89 1.89 11.84 20.30
CA ASP A 89 1.29 13.10 20.78
C ASP A 89 -0.08 12.86 21.42
N TYR A 90 -0.84 11.91 20.88
CA TYR A 90 -2.09 11.44 21.48
C TYR A 90 -1.88 10.59 22.73
N GLY A 91 -0.65 10.20 23.09
CA GLY A 91 -0.34 9.35 24.24
C GLY A 91 -0.96 7.96 24.16
N LEU A 92 -0.97 7.35 22.97
CA LEU A 92 -1.38 5.96 22.77
C LEU A 92 -0.23 4.99 23.06
N ARG A 93 -0.55 3.83 23.62
CA ARG A 93 0.37 2.71 23.77
C ARG A 93 0.31 1.86 22.51
N VAL A 94 1.34 1.95 21.68
CA VAL A 94 1.35 1.34 20.35
C VAL A 94 2.30 0.15 20.32
N LEU A 95 1.83 -1.00 19.81
CA LEU A 95 2.72 -2.05 19.33
C LEU A 95 3.08 -1.73 17.88
N VAL A 96 4.35 -1.39 17.64
CA VAL A 96 4.87 -1.19 16.29
C VAL A 96 5.31 -2.54 15.74
N VAL A 97 4.90 -2.85 14.53
CA VAL A 97 5.34 -4.04 13.80
C VAL A 97 6.03 -3.61 12.51
N HIS A 98 7.25 -4.09 12.34
CA HIS A 98 7.99 -4.00 11.09
C HIS A 98 8.17 -5.40 10.51
N VAL A 99 8.05 -5.52 9.19
CA VAL A 99 8.28 -6.78 8.48
C VAL A 99 9.36 -6.53 7.44
N ASP A 100 10.46 -7.26 7.57
CA ASP A 100 11.57 -7.21 6.63
C ASP A 100 11.44 -8.37 5.64
N ALA A 101 11.04 -8.04 4.41
CA ALA A 101 10.96 -8.97 3.29
C ALA A 101 12.29 -9.09 2.52
N GLY A 102 13.38 -8.55 3.08
CA GLY A 102 14.72 -8.58 2.52
C GLY A 102 15.05 -7.40 1.61
N TRP A 103 14.14 -6.43 1.39
CA TRP A 103 14.32 -5.32 0.42
C TRP A 103 14.49 -3.93 1.03
N ASN A 104 14.56 -3.85 2.36
CA ASN A 104 14.80 -2.60 3.07
C ASN A 104 16.11 -1.95 2.64
N GLN A 105 16.09 -0.64 2.41
CA GLN A 105 17.32 0.14 2.36
C GLN A 105 17.82 0.44 3.79
N GLU A 106 19.12 0.65 3.94
CA GLU A 106 19.74 1.02 5.23
C GLU A 106 19.03 2.21 5.87
N MET A 107 18.66 3.20 5.05
CA MET A 107 17.96 4.39 5.52
C MET A 107 16.56 4.09 6.07
N ALA A 108 15.84 3.10 5.52
CA ALA A 108 14.55 2.70 6.06
C ALA A 108 14.70 2.12 7.47
N VAL A 109 15.72 1.29 7.69
CA VAL A 109 16.03 0.70 9.00
C VAL A 109 16.40 1.79 10.01
N SER A 110 17.28 2.73 9.62
CA SER A 110 17.64 3.88 10.45
C SER A 110 16.41 4.73 10.80
N ASN A 111 15.55 5.03 9.82
CA ASN A 111 14.33 5.80 10.02
C ASN A 111 13.36 5.13 11.00
N ILE A 112 13.21 3.80 10.91
CA ILE A 112 12.41 3.02 11.87
C ILE A 112 12.96 3.18 13.28
N GLN A 113 14.28 3.04 13.45
CA GLN A 113 14.93 3.18 14.76
C GLN A 113 14.73 4.57 15.35
N HIS A 114 14.98 5.64 14.58
CA HIS A 114 14.78 7.02 15.03
C HIS A 114 13.34 7.27 15.49
N VAL A 115 12.36 6.83 14.71
CA VAL A 115 10.93 7.00 15.04
C VAL A 115 10.55 6.22 16.30
N VAL A 116 10.95 4.96 16.41
CA VAL A 116 10.62 4.10 17.56
C VAL A 116 11.28 4.63 18.83
N SER A 117 12.57 5.00 18.77
CA SER A 117 13.29 5.56 19.91
C SER A 117 12.71 6.91 20.34
N HIS A 118 12.37 7.78 19.38
CA HIS A 118 11.73 9.05 19.70
C HIS A 118 10.35 8.83 20.35
N CYS A 119 9.54 7.91 19.84
CA CYS A 119 8.20 7.65 20.37
C CYS A 119 8.16 6.82 21.65
N ASN A 120 9.27 6.14 21.98
CA ASN A 120 9.34 5.14 23.04
C ASN A 120 8.26 4.05 22.88
N PHE A 121 8.13 3.53 21.65
CA PHE A 121 7.20 2.44 21.34
C PHE A 121 7.89 1.08 21.35
N ASP A 122 7.13 0.03 21.65
CA ASP A 122 7.61 -1.34 21.51
C ASP A 122 7.65 -1.71 20.03
N LEU A 123 8.79 -2.17 19.54
CA LEU A 123 8.99 -2.64 18.17
C LEU A 123 9.10 -4.16 18.12
N TYR A 124 8.27 -4.79 17.29
CA TYR A 124 8.43 -6.16 16.86
C TYR A 124 8.86 -6.20 15.40
N THR A 125 10.03 -6.78 15.13
CA THR A 125 10.53 -7.00 13.77
C THR A 125 10.38 -8.47 13.39
N HIS A 126 9.71 -8.72 12.27
CA HIS A 126 9.63 -10.04 11.65
C HIS A 126 10.48 -10.07 10.39
N VAL A 127 11.51 -10.91 10.38
CA VAL A 127 12.32 -11.15 9.18
C VAL A 127 11.74 -12.37 8.45
N VAL A 128 11.26 -12.15 7.23
CA VAL A 128 10.70 -13.22 6.39
C VAL A 128 11.84 -14.06 5.82
N ASP A 129 11.60 -15.36 5.62
CA ASP A 129 12.54 -16.22 4.94
C ASP A 129 12.81 -15.71 3.51
N TRP A 130 14.08 -15.36 3.26
CA TRP A 130 14.49 -14.75 2.00
C TRP A 130 14.27 -15.68 0.80
N GLU A 131 14.46 -17.00 0.97
CA GLU A 131 14.28 -17.95 -0.13
C GLU A 131 12.81 -18.06 -0.53
N ASP A 132 11.89 -17.96 0.42
CA ASP A 132 10.46 -17.92 0.14
C ASP A 132 10.05 -16.64 -0.60
N ILE A 133 10.54 -15.46 -0.16
CA ILE A 133 10.30 -14.18 -0.86
C ILE A 133 10.85 -14.24 -2.30
N LYS A 134 12.10 -14.67 -2.45
CA LYS A 134 12.78 -14.79 -3.76
C LYS A 134 11.96 -15.65 -4.72
N ARG A 135 11.56 -16.85 -4.29
CA ARG A 135 10.79 -17.79 -5.13
C ARG A 135 9.41 -17.24 -5.49
N LEU A 136 8.73 -16.58 -4.55
CA LEU A 136 7.45 -15.92 -4.83
C LEU A 136 7.63 -14.77 -5.82
N GLN A 137 8.60 -13.89 -5.63
CA GLN A 137 8.83 -12.77 -6.55
C GLN A 137 9.19 -13.26 -7.96
N VAL A 138 10.04 -14.27 -8.10
CA VAL A 138 10.32 -14.89 -9.42
C VAL A 138 9.05 -15.50 -10.03
N ALA A 139 8.17 -16.13 -9.23
CA ALA A 139 6.89 -16.63 -9.73
C ALA A 139 5.97 -15.50 -10.22
N TYR A 140 5.95 -14.37 -9.51
CA TYR A 140 5.18 -13.19 -9.90
C TYR A 140 5.74 -12.52 -11.15
N LEU A 141 7.07 -12.46 -11.34
CA LEU A 141 7.69 -11.97 -12.57
C LEU A 141 7.25 -12.82 -13.78
N LYS A 142 7.23 -14.15 -13.61
CA LYS A 142 6.79 -15.10 -14.64
C LYS A 142 5.28 -15.09 -14.89
N SER A 143 4.48 -14.68 -13.92
CA SER A 143 3.02 -14.58 -14.08
C SER A 143 2.60 -13.49 -15.06
N GLY A 144 3.45 -12.47 -15.25
CA GLY A 144 3.16 -11.37 -16.15
C GLY A 144 2.05 -10.43 -15.68
N ILE A 145 1.61 -10.53 -14.42
CA ILE A 145 0.69 -9.56 -13.81
C ILE A 145 1.40 -8.23 -13.49
N SER A 146 0.64 -7.15 -13.33
CA SER A 146 1.20 -5.83 -13.03
C SER A 146 1.67 -5.68 -11.59
N ASN A 147 0.90 -6.18 -10.60
CA ASN A 147 1.25 -5.97 -9.19
C ASN A 147 2.30 -6.97 -8.70
N GLN A 148 3.58 -6.59 -8.75
CA GLN A 148 4.71 -7.42 -8.31
C GLN A 148 5.04 -7.30 -6.82
N ASP A 149 4.45 -6.33 -6.11
CA ASP A 149 4.67 -6.12 -4.66
C ASP A 149 3.85 -7.06 -3.78
N VAL A 150 2.93 -7.84 -4.35
CA VAL A 150 2.04 -8.76 -3.59
C VAL A 150 2.79 -9.69 -2.63
N PRO A 151 3.94 -10.30 -2.98
CA PRO A 151 4.72 -11.10 -2.02
C PRO A 151 5.19 -10.34 -0.77
N GLN A 152 5.32 -9.01 -0.84
CA GLN A 152 5.67 -8.19 0.32
C GLN A 152 4.40 -7.75 1.07
N ASP A 153 3.45 -7.16 0.34
CA ASP A 153 2.21 -6.62 0.94
C ASP A 153 1.43 -7.71 1.69
N HIS A 154 1.35 -8.91 1.12
CA HIS A 154 0.61 -10.02 1.73
C HIS A 154 1.22 -10.43 3.08
N VAL A 155 2.54 -10.61 3.15
CA VAL A 155 3.21 -11.03 4.39
C VAL A 155 3.21 -9.90 5.43
N PHE A 156 3.30 -8.63 5.00
CA PHE A 156 3.18 -7.48 5.88
C PHE A 156 1.86 -7.51 6.65
N PHE A 157 0.74 -7.70 5.95
CA PHE A 157 -0.56 -7.79 6.60
C PHE A 157 -0.74 -9.08 7.40
N ALA A 158 -0.29 -10.23 6.88
CA ALA A 158 -0.41 -11.50 7.57
C ALA A 158 0.28 -11.49 8.94
N VAL A 159 1.51 -10.96 9.01
CA VAL A 159 2.25 -10.82 10.26
C VAL A 159 1.60 -9.79 11.18
N LEU A 160 1.17 -8.64 10.66
CA LEU A 160 0.47 -7.63 11.45
C LEU A 160 -0.79 -8.20 12.09
N PHE A 161 -1.59 -8.94 11.32
CA PHE A 161 -2.77 -9.63 11.82
C PHE A 161 -2.42 -10.68 12.89
N LYS A 162 -1.41 -11.51 12.64
CA LYS A 162 -0.93 -12.53 13.59
C LYS A 162 -0.48 -11.90 14.91
N MET A 163 0.23 -10.77 14.87
CA MET A 163 0.65 -10.03 16.07
C MET A 163 -0.52 -9.39 16.80
N ALA A 164 -1.45 -8.80 16.06
CA ALA A 164 -2.66 -8.23 16.66
C ALA A 164 -3.45 -9.30 17.44
N VAL A 165 -3.60 -10.50 16.86
CA VAL A 165 -4.27 -11.63 17.53
C VAL A 165 -3.49 -12.11 18.74
N LYS A 166 -2.17 -12.29 18.61
CA LYS A 166 -1.29 -12.76 19.69
C LYS A 166 -1.32 -11.83 20.91
N HIS A 167 -1.44 -10.52 20.69
CA HIS A 167 -1.43 -9.52 21.74
C HIS A 167 -2.83 -8.99 22.11
N ASP A 168 -3.89 -9.64 21.63
CA ASP A 168 -5.30 -9.22 21.84
C ASP A 168 -5.55 -7.74 21.50
N ILE A 169 -4.97 -7.28 20.39
CA ILE A 169 -5.11 -5.92 19.88
C ILE A 169 -6.20 -5.89 18.81
N MET A 170 -7.15 -5.00 19.01
CA MET A 170 -8.36 -4.91 18.18
C MET A 170 -8.35 -3.73 17.22
N VAL A 171 -7.37 -2.84 17.36
CA VAL A 171 -7.32 -1.57 16.64
C VAL A 171 -6.07 -1.53 15.79
N PHE A 172 -6.26 -1.54 14.47
CA PHE A 172 -5.22 -1.36 13.46
C PHE A 172 -5.18 0.12 13.05
N ILE A 173 -3.99 0.68 13.05
CA ILE A 173 -3.74 2.04 12.58
C ILE A 173 -2.90 1.96 11.30
N SER A 174 -3.30 2.70 10.27
CA SER A 174 -2.65 2.68 8.96
C SER A 174 -2.30 4.09 8.49
N GLY A 175 -1.11 4.23 7.91
CA GLY A 175 -0.62 5.47 7.26
C GLY A 175 -1.27 5.79 5.92
N GLY A 176 -2.07 4.86 5.36
CA GLY A 176 -2.76 5.12 4.09
C GLY A 176 -3.70 6.32 4.22
N ASN A 177 -3.62 7.24 3.27
CA ASN A 177 -4.30 8.54 3.36
C ASN A 177 -4.86 9.01 2.01
N ILE A 178 -6.01 9.70 2.07
CA ILE A 178 -6.72 10.21 0.88
C ILE A 178 -5.93 11.35 0.22
N ALA A 179 -5.17 12.11 1.01
CA ALA A 179 -4.46 13.29 0.52
C ALA A 179 -3.40 12.96 -0.55
N THR A 180 -2.75 11.78 -0.47
CA THR A 180 -1.68 11.37 -1.39
C THR A 180 -1.94 10.05 -2.12
N GLU A 181 -3.05 9.36 -1.83
CA GLU A 181 -3.36 8.01 -2.36
C GLU A 181 -4.85 7.81 -2.71
N SER A 182 -5.57 8.90 -2.99
CA SER A 182 -7.00 8.81 -3.33
C SER A 182 -7.29 8.37 -4.76
N ILE A 183 -6.34 8.55 -5.66
CA ILE A 183 -6.42 8.14 -7.06
C ILE A 183 -5.39 7.04 -7.27
N LEU A 184 -5.89 5.82 -7.52
CA LEU A 184 -5.11 4.67 -7.92
C LEU A 184 -5.98 3.79 -8.83
N PRO A 185 -5.59 3.53 -10.08
CA PRO A 185 -6.39 2.68 -10.96
C PRO A 185 -6.52 1.24 -10.44
N ASP A 186 -7.76 0.75 -10.37
CA ASP A 186 -8.07 -0.64 -10.04
C ASP A 186 -7.50 -1.58 -11.12
N SER A 187 -7.55 -1.16 -12.39
CA SER A 187 -6.99 -1.90 -13.52
C SER A 187 -5.49 -2.21 -13.41
N TRP A 188 -4.77 -1.48 -12.54
CA TRP A 188 -3.33 -1.66 -12.34
C TRP A 188 -3.00 -2.70 -11.27
N HIS A 189 -3.95 -3.17 -10.46
CA HIS A 189 -3.66 -4.04 -9.30
C HIS A 189 -4.67 -5.16 -9.07
N GLY A 190 -4.18 -6.32 -8.64
CA GLY A 190 -4.98 -7.31 -7.93
C GLY A 190 -4.92 -7.09 -6.42
N ASN A 191 -5.87 -7.68 -5.68
CA ASN A 191 -5.88 -7.62 -4.23
C ASN A 191 -4.72 -8.44 -3.65
N ALA A 192 -3.75 -7.77 -3.02
CA ALA A 192 -2.57 -8.42 -2.45
C ALA A 192 -2.90 -9.44 -1.34
N MET A 193 -4.07 -9.34 -0.69
CA MET A 193 -4.48 -10.26 0.36
C MET A 193 -5.08 -11.57 -0.17
N ASP A 194 -5.29 -11.68 -1.49
CA ASP A 194 -5.85 -12.89 -2.10
C ASP A 194 -4.85 -14.04 -2.08
N VAL A 195 -4.93 -14.84 -1.00
CA VAL A 195 -4.10 -16.04 -0.84
C VAL A 195 -4.39 -17.13 -1.89
N ILE A 196 -5.59 -17.14 -2.49
CA ILE A 196 -5.93 -18.09 -3.55
C ILE A 196 -5.10 -17.74 -4.79
N ASN A 197 -5.07 -16.46 -5.14
CA ASN A 197 -4.26 -15.95 -6.25
C ASN A 197 -2.77 -16.17 -6.04
N LEU A 198 -2.26 -15.80 -4.86
CA LEU A 198 -0.86 -16.01 -4.49
C LEU A 198 -0.45 -17.48 -4.62
N LYS A 199 -1.28 -18.40 -4.12
CA LYS A 199 -1.01 -19.85 -4.21
C LYS A 199 -1.14 -20.38 -5.64
N ALA A 200 -2.07 -19.87 -6.43
CA ALA A 200 -2.24 -20.28 -7.83
C ALA A 200 -1.03 -19.91 -8.68
N ILE A 201 -0.56 -18.66 -8.56
CA ILE A 201 0.65 -18.16 -9.22
C ILE A 201 1.87 -18.98 -8.77
N PHE A 202 2.05 -19.17 -7.47
CA PHE A 202 3.19 -19.93 -6.94
C PHE A 202 3.14 -21.40 -7.37
N LYS A 203 1.97 -22.03 -7.44
CA LYS A 203 1.81 -23.40 -7.93
C LYS A 203 2.23 -23.53 -9.40
N GLN A 204 1.96 -22.51 -10.22
CA GLN A 204 2.25 -22.56 -11.65
C GLN A 204 3.71 -22.20 -11.98
N PHE A 205 4.30 -21.21 -11.31
CA PHE A 205 5.61 -20.66 -11.68
C PHE A 205 6.66 -20.74 -10.58
N GLY A 206 6.26 -21.04 -9.35
CA GLY A 206 7.15 -21.19 -8.21
C GLY A 206 7.94 -22.50 -8.26
N SER A 207 8.97 -22.57 -7.42
CA SER A 207 9.81 -23.75 -7.25
C SER A 207 9.77 -24.25 -5.81
N GLY A 208 9.66 -25.57 -5.65
CA GLY A 208 9.64 -26.20 -4.33
C GLY A 208 8.39 -25.86 -3.50
N LYS A 209 8.59 -25.68 -2.18
CA LYS A 209 7.53 -25.33 -1.22
C LYS A 209 7.95 -24.09 -0.44
N LEU A 210 6.98 -23.25 -0.09
CA LEU A 210 7.15 -22.18 0.89
C LEU A 210 7.23 -22.79 2.28
N LYS A 211 8.29 -22.51 3.02
CA LYS A 211 8.54 -23.12 4.34
C LYS A 211 8.02 -22.25 5.47
N ASN A 212 8.31 -20.95 5.42
CA ASN A 212 8.14 -20.00 6.52
C ASN A 212 7.45 -18.68 6.08
N TYR A 213 6.77 -18.68 4.95
CA TYR A 213 6.00 -17.53 4.47
C TYR A 213 4.62 -17.45 5.17
N ASP A 214 4.44 -16.45 6.03
CA ASP A 214 3.16 -16.18 6.70
C ASP A 214 2.10 -15.73 5.67
N THR A 215 0.92 -16.36 5.71
CA THR A 215 -0.23 -16.02 4.84
C THR A 215 -1.46 -15.72 5.65
N ILE A 216 -2.42 -15.01 5.05
CA ILE A 216 -3.75 -14.81 5.63
C ILE A 216 -4.82 -15.51 4.79
N SER A 217 -5.69 -16.28 5.43
CA SER A 217 -6.75 -16.99 4.72
C SER A 217 -7.92 -16.06 4.34
N PHE A 218 -8.73 -16.47 3.35
CA PHE A 218 -9.99 -15.80 3.01
C PHE A 218 -10.90 -15.63 4.23
N LEU A 219 -11.00 -16.67 5.07
CA LEU A 219 -11.85 -16.66 6.26
C LEU A 219 -11.28 -15.68 7.30
N ASP A 220 -9.96 -15.68 7.51
CA ASP A 220 -9.33 -14.77 8.46
C ASP A 220 -9.53 -13.31 8.04
N TYR A 221 -9.26 -13.01 6.78
CA TYR A 221 -9.34 -11.67 6.22
C TYR A 221 -10.79 -11.14 6.16
N HIS A 222 -11.74 -11.92 5.66
CA HIS A 222 -13.11 -11.42 5.42
C HIS A 222 -14.10 -11.68 6.55
N ILE A 223 -13.84 -12.68 7.41
CA ILE A 223 -14.78 -13.14 8.44
C ILE A 223 -14.20 -12.91 9.83
N LEU A 224 -13.06 -13.51 10.15
CA LEU A 224 -12.52 -13.50 11.52
C LEU A 224 -12.14 -12.09 11.98
N PHE A 225 -11.56 -11.28 11.10
CA PHE A 225 -11.28 -9.87 11.36
C PHE A 225 -12.54 -9.15 11.88
N ARG A 226 -13.69 -9.37 11.25
CA ARG A 226 -14.96 -8.75 11.65
C ARG A 226 -15.57 -9.40 12.89
N LEU A 227 -15.55 -10.73 12.99
CA LEU A 227 -16.14 -11.45 14.12
C LEU A 227 -15.42 -11.16 15.43
N ARG A 228 -14.11 -10.95 15.38
CA ARG A 228 -13.36 -10.47 16.54
C ARG A 228 -13.78 -9.06 16.92
N GLY A 229 -14.25 -8.24 15.97
CA GLY A 229 -14.56 -6.84 16.18
C GLY A 229 -13.35 -5.93 15.92
N MET A 230 -12.38 -6.41 15.13
CA MET A 230 -11.21 -5.61 14.78
C MET A 230 -11.62 -4.41 13.91
N ARG A 231 -10.98 -3.27 14.14
CA ARG A 231 -11.23 -2.01 13.46
C ARG A 231 -9.93 -1.46 12.89
N GLN A 232 -10.00 -0.94 11.68
CA GLN A 232 -8.91 -0.20 11.06
C GLN A 232 -9.28 1.28 11.01
N TYR A 233 -8.38 2.15 11.45
CA TYR A 233 -8.51 3.60 11.32
C TYR A 233 -7.34 4.18 10.53
N ARG A 234 -7.61 5.30 9.85
CA ARG A 234 -6.64 6.11 9.10
C ARG A 234 -6.65 7.54 9.65
N PRO A 235 -5.96 7.80 10.78
CA PRO A 235 -6.01 9.11 11.46
C PRO A 235 -5.61 10.29 10.58
N LEU A 236 -4.71 10.10 9.61
CA LEU A 236 -4.27 11.16 8.69
C LEU A 236 -5.41 11.75 7.85
N ASN A 237 -6.52 11.03 7.66
CA ASN A 237 -7.69 11.56 6.95
C ASN A 237 -8.51 12.58 7.76
N TYR A 238 -8.28 12.66 9.08
CA TYR A 238 -8.98 13.58 10.00
C TYR A 238 -8.14 14.82 10.34
N LEU A 239 -6.93 14.91 9.80
CA LEU A 239 -5.96 15.95 10.09
C LEU A 239 -5.60 16.67 8.78
N PRO A 240 -5.14 17.93 8.85
CA PRO A 240 -4.58 18.64 7.69
C PRO A 240 -3.20 18.07 7.35
N TYR A 241 -3.16 16.81 6.91
CA TYR A 241 -1.93 16.10 6.56
C TYR A 241 -1.34 16.72 5.28
N ASP A 242 -0.15 17.29 5.40
CA ASP A 242 0.69 17.74 4.30
C ASP A 242 2.00 16.97 4.31
N ARG A 243 2.37 16.39 3.16
CA ARG A 243 3.56 15.52 3.07
C ARG A 243 4.86 16.26 3.38
N ASN A 244 4.99 17.52 2.97
CA ASN A 244 6.22 18.28 3.18
C ASN A 244 6.36 18.73 4.63
N VAL A 245 5.26 19.09 5.29
CA VAL A 245 5.22 19.33 6.73
C VAL A 245 5.60 18.07 7.51
N ALA A 246 5.07 16.91 7.11
CA ALA A 246 5.38 15.63 7.73
C ALA A 246 6.88 15.30 7.66
N ILE A 247 7.50 15.48 6.49
CA ILE A 247 8.94 15.28 6.30
C ILE A 247 9.77 16.16 7.24
N ARG A 248 9.47 17.47 7.32
CA ARG A 248 10.24 18.39 8.19
C ARG A 248 10.18 17.96 9.66
N LYS A 249 8.99 17.62 10.15
CA LYS A 249 8.82 17.14 11.54
C LYS A 249 9.54 15.82 11.81
N LEU A 250 9.67 14.96 10.80
CA LEU A 250 10.42 13.73 10.90
C LEU A 250 11.92 14.00 10.93
N GLU A 251 12.42 14.91 10.10
CA GLU A 251 13.83 15.30 10.08
C GLU A 251 14.30 15.88 11.42
N ASP A 252 13.41 16.60 12.16
CA ASP A 252 13.68 17.09 13.51
C ASP A 252 14.05 15.99 14.53
N ILE A 253 13.66 14.73 14.26
CA ILE A 253 13.96 13.57 15.13
C ILE A 253 15.06 12.65 14.56
N GLY A 254 15.74 13.09 13.50
CA GLY A 254 16.82 12.35 12.83
C GLY A 254 16.36 11.41 11.73
N TRP A 255 15.08 11.44 11.33
CA TRP A 255 14.62 10.72 10.14
C TRP A 255 15.26 11.33 8.88
N ARG A 256 15.64 10.48 7.93
CA ARG A 256 16.34 10.88 6.71
C ARG A 256 15.46 10.70 5.48
N ASN A 257 15.43 11.75 4.66
CA ASN A 257 14.68 11.77 3.42
C ASN A 257 15.32 10.90 2.33
N TYR A 258 14.55 9.96 1.79
CA TYR A 258 14.91 9.08 0.66
C TYR A 258 14.46 9.62 -0.70
N GLY A 259 13.93 10.84 -0.74
CA GLY A 259 13.45 11.48 -1.95
C GLY A 259 12.08 10.97 -2.38
N ARG A 260 12.04 10.13 -3.42
CA ARG A 260 10.81 9.72 -4.10
C ARG A 260 9.95 8.78 -3.24
N LYS A 261 8.62 8.82 -3.41
CA LYS A 261 7.68 7.95 -2.68
C LYS A 261 8.05 6.47 -2.89
N HIS A 262 7.99 5.68 -1.82
CA HIS A 262 8.43 4.27 -1.75
C HIS A 262 9.94 4.03 -1.94
N GLY A 263 10.77 5.07 -1.91
CA GLY A 263 12.23 4.94 -1.97
C GLY A 263 12.84 4.23 -0.76
N GLU A 264 12.08 3.98 0.31
CA GLU A 264 12.54 3.20 1.46
C GLU A 264 12.75 1.70 1.14
N SER A 265 12.07 1.17 0.12
CA SER A 265 12.21 -0.22 -0.35
C SER A 265 12.88 -0.25 -1.71
N PHE A 266 14.00 -0.98 -1.82
CA PHE A 266 14.68 -1.16 -3.10
C PHE A 266 13.75 -1.77 -4.15
N PHE A 267 13.01 -2.83 -3.78
CA PHE A 267 12.16 -3.55 -4.72
C PHE A 267 11.04 -2.66 -5.23
N THR A 268 10.34 -1.95 -4.35
CA THR A 268 9.22 -1.09 -4.74
C THR A 268 9.69 0.11 -5.57
N LYS A 269 10.86 0.68 -5.27
CA LYS A 269 11.53 1.68 -6.13
C LYS A 269 11.77 1.13 -7.54
N PHE A 270 12.42 -0.03 -7.64
CA PHE A 270 12.75 -0.66 -8.92
C PHE A 270 11.47 -1.03 -9.71
N PHE A 271 10.53 -1.65 -9.03
CA PHE A 271 9.24 -2.06 -9.57
C PHE A 271 8.44 -0.88 -10.14
N GLN A 272 8.26 0.19 -9.36
CA GLN A 272 7.41 1.31 -9.77
C GLN A 272 8.07 2.23 -10.80
N ASN A 273 9.40 2.37 -10.77
CA ASN A 273 10.11 3.31 -11.64
C ASN A 273 10.70 2.66 -12.90
N TYR A 274 10.87 1.34 -12.94
CA TYR A 274 11.39 0.62 -14.12
C TYR A 274 10.42 -0.43 -14.63
N PHE A 275 10.06 -1.42 -13.81
CA PHE A 275 9.29 -2.57 -14.28
C PHE A 275 7.90 -2.18 -14.80
N LEU A 276 7.12 -1.41 -14.03
CA LEU A 276 5.77 -0.96 -14.41
C LEU A 276 5.78 -0.07 -15.67
N PRO A 277 6.61 0.99 -15.77
CA PRO A 277 6.68 1.83 -16.96
C PRO A 277 7.10 1.07 -18.21
N VAL A 278 8.15 0.24 -18.13
CA VAL A 278 8.68 -0.48 -19.30
C VAL A 278 7.73 -1.56 -19.78
N ARG A 279 7.10 -2.28 -18.85
CA ARG A 279 6.27 -3.45 -19.20
C ARG A 279 4.80 -3.09 -19.48
N PHE A 280 4.24 -2.14 -18.74
CA PHE A 280 2.81 -1.82 -18.80
C PHE A 280 2.53 -0.37 -19.24
N GLY A 281 3.54 0.49 -19.32
CA GLY A 281 3.36 1.93 -19.53
C GLY A 281 2.79 2.65 -18.30
N TYR A 282 2.78 2.00 -17.13
CA TYR A 282 2.17 2.56 -15.92
C TYR A 282 3.19 3.44 -15.18
N ASP A 283 2.98 4.75 -15.21
CA ASP A 283 3.72 5.70 -14.38
C ASP A 283 2.91 6.01 -13.10
N LYS A 284 3.33 5.40 -11.98
CA LYS A 284 2.72 5.59 -10.66
C LYS A 284 2.69 7.04 -10.18
N ARG A 285 3.60 7.88 -10.66
CA ARG A 285 3.60 9.32 -10.33
C ARG A 285 2.31 9.99 -10.78
N ARG A 286 1.70 9.57 -11.89
CA ARG A 286 0.42 10.12 -12.36
C ARG A 286 -0.68 9.94 -11.32
N ALA A 287 -0.78 8.76 -10.72
CA ALA A 287 -1.76 8.44 -9.69
C ALA A 287 -1.50 9.25 -8.40
N HIS A 288 -0.25 9.29 -7.93
CA HIS A 288 0.14 10.04 -6.74
C HIS A 288 -0.02 11.55 -6.91
N TYR A 289 0.46 12.13 -8.00
CA TYR A 289 0.32 13.56 -8.27
C TYR A 289 -1.13 13.93 -8.52
N SER A 290 -1.93 13.08 -9.17
CA SER A 290 -3.36 13.31 -9.30
C SER A 290 -4.05 13.37 -7.94
N SER A 291 -3.68 12.48 -7.01
CA SER A 291 -4.17 12.53 -5.62
C SER A 291 -3.79 13.84 -4.94
N MET A 292 -2.55 14.32 -5.13
CA MET A 292 -2.07 15.59 -4.59
C MET A 292 -2.74 16.82 -5.24
N ILE A 293 -3.15 16.74 -6.50
CA ILE A 293 -3.89 17.80 -7.19
C ILE A 293 -5.29 17.92 -6.61
N VAL A 294 -6.04 16.82 -6.53
CA VAL A 294 -7.42 16.85 -6.02
C VAL A 294 -7.47 17.19 -4.52
N SER A 295 -6.39 16.91 -3.78
CA SER A 295 -6.21 17.33 -2.39
C SER A 295 -5.58 18.73 -2.22
N LYS A 296 -5.31 19.44 -3.32
CA LYS A 296 -4.74 20.80 -3.34
C LYS A 296 -3.34 20.95 -2.73
N GLN A 297 -2.56 19.87 -2.66
CA GLN A 297 -1.15 19.89 -2.25
C GLN A 297 -0.18 20.14 -3.39
N MET A 298 -0.66 20.05 -4.64
CA MET A 298 0.13 20.25 -5.85
C MET A 298 -0.75 20.83 -6.94
N THR A 299 -0.20 21.70 -7.77
CA THR A 299 -0.87 22.19 -8.98
C THR A 299 -0.67 21.22 -10.14
N ARG A 300 -1.59 21.23 -11.10
CA ARG A 300 -1.45 20.43 -12.33
C ARG A 300 -0.19 20.81 -13.13
N ALA A 301 0.21 22.08 -13.10
CA ALA A 301 1.40 22.56 -13.79
C ALA A 301 2.67 21.94 -13.20
N GLU A 302 2.83 22.01 -11.87
CA GLU A 302 3.96 21.37 -11.15
C GLU A 302 3.99 19.86 -11.39
N ALA A 303 2.83 19.19 -11.35
CA ALA A 303 2.76 17.76 -11.63
C ALA A 303 3.22 17.42 -13.06
N THR A 304 2.86 18.24 -14.04
CA THR A 304 3.26 18.05 -15.45
C THR A 304 4.76 18.22 -15.61
N GLU A 305 5.35 19.25 -14.97
CA GLU A 305 6.80 19.46 -14.96
C GLU A 305 7.53 18.26 -14.37
N LYS A 306 7.08 17.76 -13.21
CA LYS A 306 7.67 16.59 -12.55
C LYS A 306 7.54 15.29 -13.34
N LEU A 307 6.48 15.14 -14.13
CA LEU A 307 6.30 13.98 -15.00
C LEU A 307 7.28 13.96 -16.18
N ASN A 308 7.79 15.12 -16.59
CA ASN A 308 8.84 15.22 -17.62
C ASN A 308 10.22 14.80 -17.11
N GLU A 309 10.43 14.76 -15.79
CA GLU A 309 11.67 14.21 -15.22
C GLU A 309 11.75 12.70 -15.52
N PRO A 310 12.95 12.15 -15.78
CA PRO A 310 13.12 10.72 -15.95
C PRO A 310 12.76 9.95 -14.67
N LEU A 311 12.23 8.74 -14.85
CA LEU A 311 11.87 7.85 -13.74
C LEU A 311 13.10 7.24 -13.07
N TYR A 312 14.20 7.13 -13.80
CA TYR A 312 15.46 6.55 -13.35
C TYR A 312 16.64 7.29 -13.96
N ASP A 313 17.70 7.47 -13.19
CA ASP A 313 19.00 7.76 -13.76
C ASP A 313 19.53 6.51 -14.52
N PRO A 314 20.06 6.63 -15.74
CA PRO A 314 20.49 5.47 -16.51
C PRO A 314 21.60 4.63 -15.86
N MET A 315 22.56 5.25 -15.17
CA MET A 315 23.66 4.54 -14.52
C MET A 315 23.15 3.85 -13.25
N GLU A 316 22.32 4.53 -12.47
CA GLU A 316 21.64 3.97 -11.31
C GLU A 316 20.78 2.76 -11.71
N LEU A 317 20.05 2.86 -12.82
CA LEU A 317 19.21 1.77 -13.32
C LEU A 317 20.02 0.52 -13.62
N GLU A 318 21.14 0.64 -14.34
CA GLU A 318 21.95 -0.52 -14.67
C GLU A 318 22.55 -1.19 -13.41
N ASN A 319 22.98 -0.40 -12.43
CA ASN A 319 23.42 -0.93 -11.13
C ASN A 319 22.30 -1.65 -10.39
N ASP A 320 21.10 -1.07 -10.38
CA ASP A 320 19.94 -1.63 -9.70
C ASP A 320 19.43 -2.90 -10.42
N ILE A 321 19.53 -2.98 -11.75
CA ILE A 321 19.22 -4.23 -12.47
C ILE A 321 20.22 -5.34 -12.09
N VAL A 322 21.52 -5.04 -12.05
CA VAL A 322 22.54 -6.02 -11.63
C VAL A 322 22.28 -6.52 -10.22
N TYR A 323 21.98 -5.62 -9.28
CA TYR A 323 21.64 -5.98 -7.91
C TYR A 323 20.37 -6.81 -7.82
N PHE A 324 19.30 -6.40 -8.52
CA PHE A 324 18.02 -7.09 -8.56
C PHE A 324 18.17 -8.53 -9.09
N CYS A 325 18.81 -8.68 -10.25
CA CYS A 325 19.08 -9.99 -10.87
C CYS A 325 19.90 -10.89 -9.95
N LYS A 326 21.00 -10.38 -9.38
CA LYS A 326 21.85 -11.13 -8.44
C LYS A 326 21.07 -11.59 -7.22
N LYS A 327 20.25 -10.70 -6.65
CA LYS A 327 19.49 -10.98 -5.43
C LYS A 327 18.40 -12.01 -5.67
N LEU A 328 17.73 -11.95 -6.82
CA LEU A 328 16.71 -12.93 -7.22
C LEU A 328 17.26 -14.23 -7.82
N ASP A 329 18.57 -14.33 -8.02
CA ASP A 329 19.22 -15.48 -8.66
C ASP A 329 18.69 -15.74 -10.08
N ILE A 330 18.53 -14.66 -10.85
CA ILE A 330 18.11 -14.67 -12.25
C ILE A 330 19.15 -13.96 -13.12
N SER A 331 19.26 -14.33 -14.39
CA SER A 331 20.11 -13.61 -15.34
C SER A 331 19.45 -12.32 -15.85
N ARG A 332 20.23 -11.41 -16.44
CA ARG A 332 19.67 -10.26 -17.17
C ARG A 332 18.77 -10.72 -18.32
N ALA A 333 19.15 -11.79 -19.01
CA ALA A 333 18.37 -12.36 -20.10
C ALA A 333 17.00 -12.90 -19.62
N ASP A 334 16.93 -13.46 -18.41
CA ASP A 334 15.66 -13.86 -17.79
C ASP A 334 14.78 -12.64 -17.54
N LEU A 335 15.32 -11.58 -16.94
CA LEU A 335 14.57 -10.35 -16.69
C LEU A 335 14.07 -9.72 -18.00
N ASP A 336 14.91 -9.62 -19.02
CA ASP A 336 14.54 -9.07 -20.33
C ASP A 336 13.45 -9.93 -21.00
N THR A 337 13.47 -11.24 -20.78
CA THR A 337 12.40 -12.15 -21.21
C THR A 337 11.11 -11.85 -20.46
N TYR A 338 11.17 -11.73 -19.13
CA TYR A 338 10.00 -11.45 -18.29
C TYR A 338 9.36 -10.11 -18.64
N LEU A 339 10.13 -9.10 -19.02
CA LEU A 339 9.62 -7.80 -19.48
C LEU A 339 8.82 -7.91 -20.78
N LYS A 340 9.11 -8.90 -21.64
CA LYS A 340 8.46 -9.10 -22.95
C LYS A 340 7.37 -10.17 -22.96
N MET A 341 7.21 -10.93 -21.88
CA MET A 341 6.16 -11.95 -21.78
C MET A 341 4.75 -11.35 -21.95
N PRO A 342 3.76 -12.11 -22.44
CA PRO A 342 2.38 -11.64 -22.54
C PRO A 342 1.87 -11.03 -21.23
N LEU A 343 1.13 -9.93 -21.33
CA LEU A 343 0.53 -9.30 -20.16
C LEU A 343 -0.63 -10.16 -19.65
N LYS A 344 -0.74 -10.28 -18.33
CA LYS A 344 -1.81 -11.01 -17.66
C LYS A 344 -2.49 -10.13 -16.62
N LYS A 345 -3.74 -10.43 -16.32
CA LYS A 345 -4.48 -9.86 -15.18
C LYS A 345 -4.46 -10.86 -14.02
N TYR A 346 -4.65 -10.37 -12.80
CA TYR A 346 -4.77 -11.25 -11.63
C TYR A 346 -5.92 -12.27 -11.82
N SER A 347 -6.98 -11.86 -12.53
CA SER A 347 -8.16 -12.68 -12.86
C SER A 347 -7.88 -13.82 -13.84
N ASP A 348 -6.72 -13.85 -14.49
CA ASP A 348 -6.29 -14.98 -15.33
C ASP A 348 -5.82 -16.19 -14.50
N TYR A 349 -5.72 -16.01 -13.19
CA TYR A 349 -5.39 -17.04 -12.21
C TYR A 349 -6.55 -17.22 -11.23
N ASP A 350 -6.63 -18.41 -10.61
CA ASP A 350 -7.60 -18.66 -9.54
C ASP A 350 -7.53 -17.57 -8.48
N ASN A 351 -8.69 -17.08 -8.05
CA ASN A 351 -8.80 -15.96 -7.12
C ASN A 351 -10.07 -16.12 -6.28
N TRP A 352 -10.23 -15.28 -5.27
CA TRP A 352 -11.36 -15.35 -4.35
C TRP A 352 -12.59 -14.52 -4.77
N ASP A 353 -12.63 -13.91 -5.96
CA ASP A 353 -13.70 -12.99 -6.36
C ASP A 353 -15.08 -13.65 -6.37
N SER A 354 -15.16 -14.90 -6.84
CA SER A 354 -16.41 -15.68 -6.80
C SER A 354 -16.88 -15.94 -5.37
N LYS A 355 -15.94 -16.22 -4.44
CA LYS A 355 -16.27 -16.40 -3.02
C LYS A 355 -16.73 -15.09 -2.38
N LEU A 356 -16.10 -13.98 -2.73
CA LEU A 356 -16.50 -12.64 -2.29
C LEU A 356 -17.92 -12.29 -2.73
N LYS A 357 -18.25 -12.55 -4.01
CA LYS A 357 -19.60 -12.34 -4.55
C LYS A 357 -20.64 -13.14 -3.76
N TYR A 358 -20.37 -14.41 -3.48
CA TYR A 358 -21.26 -15.27 -2.68
C TYR A 358 -21.44 -14.76 -1.24
N VAL A 359 -20.36 -14.44 -0.53
CA VAL A 359 -20.43 -13.89 0.84
C VAL A 359 -21.16 -12.54 0.88
N SER A 360 -20.94 -11.69 -0.11
CA SER A 360 -21.65 -10.41 -0.24
C SER A 360 -23.15 -10.60 -0.45
N ALA A 361 -23.55 -11.54 -1.31
CA ALA A 361 -24.95 -11.88 -1.53
C ALA A 361 -25.64 -12.41 -0.27
N LEU A 362 -24.99 -13.34 0.45
CA LEU A 362 -25.50 -13.86 1.73
C LEU A 362 -25.66 -12.76 2.78
N ARG A 363 -24.72 -11.81 2.86
CA ARG A 363 -24.81 -10.67 3.78
C ARG A 363 -25.99 -9.77 3.45
N LYS A 364 -26.17 -9.41 2.17
CA LYS A 364 -27.33 -8.63 1.73
C LYS A 364 -28.64 -9.32 2.08
N ALA A 365 -28.73 -10.63 1.85
CA ALA A 365 -29.91 -11.43 2.22
C ALA A 365 -30.16 -11.42 3.73
N TYR A 366 -29.12 -11.61 4.55
CA TYR A 366 -29.22 -11.56 6.00
C TYR A 366 -29.66 -10.18 6.51
N ASP A 367 -29.10 -9.09 5.97
CA ASP A 367 -29.48 -7.73 6.36
C ASP A 367 -30.93 -7.39 5.99
N VAL A 368 -31.43 -7.90 4.87
CA VAL A 368 -32.85 -7.79 4.49
C VAL A 368 -33.72 -8.56 5.47
N LEU A 369 -33.38 -9.82 5.78
CA LEU A 369 -34.14 -10.65 6.72
C LEU A 369 -34.14 -10.06 8.15
N ARG A 370 -33.03 -9.43 8.57
CA ARG A 370 -32.93 -8.74 9.86
C ARG A 370 -33.79 -7.50 9.95
N LYS A 371 -34.02 -6.79 8.84
CA LYS A 371 -34.89 -5.60 8.79
C LYS A 371 -36.38 -5.94 8.70
N LEU A 372 -36.72 -7.19 8.35
CA LEU A 372 -38.08 -7.71 8.31
C LEU A 372 -38.53 -8.34 9.65
N ARG A 373 -37.63 -8.44 10.62
CA ARG A 373 -37.91 -8.74 12.04
C ARG A 373 -37.84 -7.45 12.83
#